data_AF-A0AAV3H6Y1-F1
#
_entry.id   AF-A0AAV3H6Y1-F1
#
_cell.length_a   1.000
_cell.length_b   1.000
_cell.length_c   1.000
_cell.angle_alpha   90.00
_cell.angle_beta   90.00
_cell.angle_gamma   90.00
#
_symmetry.space_group_name_H-M   'P 1'
#
loop_
_entity.id
_entity.type
_entity.pdbx_description
1 polymer ?
#
loop_
_entity_poly.entity_id
_entity_poly.type
_entity_poly.pdbx_seq_one_letter_code
_entity_poly.pdbx_strand_id
1 'polypeptide(L)'
;MVSCALVQHYHYELSTLNEIDIALLAAREIIIGLFIACLLASPFWIFLAIGSFIDNQRGATLSSTLDPATGVDTSELARLFNLFSAAVYLTNGGLNFILETL
;
A
#
# COMPACT_ATOMS: atom_id res chain seq x y z
N MET A 1 10.29 9.83 11.57
CA MET A 1 10.86 10.57 12.74
C MET A 1 9.90 10.86 13.90
N VAL A 2 8.57 10.69 13.76
CA VAL A 2 7.60 10.96 14.85
C VAL A 2 7.67 9.92 15.98
N SER A 3 8.14 8.69 15.69
CA SER A 3 8.27 7.62 16.70
C SER A 3 9.49 7.79 17.63
N CYS A 4 10.66 8.22 17.13
CA CYS A 4 11.87 8.36 17.96
C CYS A 4 11.74 9.41 19.09
N ALA A 5 10.97 10.48 18.86
CA ALA A 5 10.74 11.51 19.89
C ALA A 5 9.79 11.03 21.01
N LEU A 6 8.85 10.13 20.69
CA LEU A 6 7.93 9.56 21.66
C LEU A 6 8.54 8.36 22.41
N VAL A 7 9.41 7.58 21.76
CA VAL A 7 10.12 6.44 22.36
C VAL A 7 10.92 6.85 23.59
N GLN A 8 11.55 8.02 23.59
CA GLN A 8 12.37 8.49 24.71
C GLN A 8 11.51 8.89 25.94
N HIS A 9 10.27 9.31 25.72
CA HIS A 9 9.30 9.56 26.79
C HIS A 9 8.62 8.26 27.27
N TYR A 10 8.36 7.33 26.34
CA TYR A 10 7.74 6.03 26.60
C TYR A 10 8.68 5.06 27.33
N HIS A 11 10.00 5.21 27.19
CA HIS A 11 11.00 4.29 27.76
C HIS A 11 10.91 4.13 29.28
N TYR A 12 10.43 5.16 29.99
CA TYR A 12 10.25 5.12 31.45
C TYR A 12 8.91 4.49 31.86
N GLU A 13 7.87 4.60 31.02
CA GLU A 13 6.57 3.98 31.27
C GLU A 13 6.51 2.52 30.78
N LEU A 14 7.22 2.16 29.70
CA LEU A 14 7.18 0.83 29.07
C LEU A 14 7.54 -0.31 30.05
N SER A 15 8.45 -0.07 31.00
CA SER A 15 8.83 -1.04 32.03
C SER A 15 7.78 -1.25 33.12
N THR A 16 6.76 -0.38 33.18
CA THR A 16 5.67 -0.42 34.16
C THR A 16 4.30 -0.73 33.54
N LEU A 17 4.22 -0.85 32.21
CA LEU A 17 2.97 -1.11 31.50
C LEU A 17 2.56 -2.57 31.59
N ASN A 18 1.25 -2.79 31.67
CA ASN A 18 0.66 -4.12 31.62
C ASN A 18 0.67 -4.65 30.17
N GLU A 19 0.53 -5.96 29.99
CA GLU A 19 0.49 -6.60 28.66
C GLU A 19 -0.62 -6.01 27.77
N ILE A 20 -1.73 -5.60 28.37
CA ILE A 20 -2.89 -4.99 27.70
C ILE A 20 -2.54 -3.60 27.13
N ASP A 21 -1.75 -2.80 27.86
CA ASP A 21 -1.39 -1.45 27.43
C ASP A 21 -0.41 -1.49 26.25
N ILE A 22 0.50 -2.48 26.26
CA ILE A 22 1.41 -2.74 25.14
C ILE A 22 0.61 -3.17 23.90
N ALA A 23 -0.38 -4.05 24.06
CA ALA A 23 -1.24 -4.47 22.95
C ALA A 23 -2.04 -3.30 22.36
N LEU A 24 -2.56 -2.40 23.20
CA LEU A 24 -3.30 -1.22 22.76
C LEU A 24 -2.40 -0.22 22.01
N LEU A 25 -1.17 0.00 22.49
CA LEU A 25 -0.19 0.83 21.81
C LEU A 25 0.18 0.24 20.44
N ALA A 26 0.46 -1.06 20.39
CA ALA A 26 0.80 -1.74 19.14
C ALA A 26 -0.35 -1.64 18.12
N ALA A 27 -1.59 -1.84 18.56
CA ALA A 27 -2.77 -1.68 17.70
C ALA A 27 -2.87 -0.27 17.10
N ARG A 28 -2.58 0.76 17.90
CA ARG A 28 -2.58 2.16 17.44
C ARG A 28 -1.53 2.41 16.37
N GLU A 29 -0.30 1.96 16.57
CA GLU A 29 0.78 2.14 15.60
C GLU A 29 0.51 1.35 14.30
N ILE A 30 -0.09 0.16 14.40
CA ILE A 30 -0.52 -0.62 13.23
C ILE A 30 -1.57 0.16 12.41
N ILE A 31 -2.56 0.77 13.07
CA ILE A 31 -3.59 1.55 12.37
C ILE A 31 -2.98 2.75 11.63
N ILE A 32 -2.06 3.47 12.27
CA ILE A 32 -1.37 4.61 11.65
C ILE A 32 -0.51 4.14 10.48
N GLY A 33 0.25 3.05 10.65
CA GLY A 33 1.07 2.45 9.59
C GLY A 33 0.22 1.98 8.40
N LEU A 34 -0.94 1.37 8.66
CA LEU A 34 -1.88 0.96 7.60
C LEU A 34 -2.41 2.16 6.82
N PHE A 35 -2.75 3.26 7.51
CA PHE A 35 -3.22 4.47 6.85
C PHE A 35 -2.15 5.08 5.92
N ILE A 36 -0.91 5.18 6.41
CA ILE A 36 0.23 5.64 5.60
C ILE A 36 0.47 4.70 4.42
N ALA A 37 0.44 3.38 4.63
CA ALA A 37 0.61 2.39 3.58
C ALA A 37 -0.46 2.51 2.49
N CYS A 38 -1.73 2.71 2.86
CA CYS A 38 -2.82 2.93 1.91
C CYS A 38 -2.61 4.20 1.06
N LEU A 39 -2.14 5.29 1.68
CA LEU A 39 -1.84 6.53 0.97
C LEU A 39 -0.68 6.34 -0.02
N LEU A 40 0.40 5.67 0.40
CA LEU A 40 1.55 5.37 -0.45
C LEU A 40 1.21 4.39 -1.58
N ALA A 41 0.27 3.45 -1.35
CA ALA A 41 -0.19 2.49 -2.35
C ALA A 41 -1.16 3.09 -3.39
N SER A 42 -1.81 4.21 -3.07
CA SER A 42 -2.85 4.84 -3.89
C SER A 42 -2.48 5.09 -5.36
N PRO A 43 -1.29 5.62 -5.73
CA PRO A 43 -0.95 5.81 -7.14
C PRO A 43 -0.94 4.48 -7.92
N PHE A 44 -0.41 3.41 -7.33
CA PHE A 44 -0.33 2.10 -8.00
C PHE A 44 -1.72 1.51 -8.23
N TRP A 45 -2.62 1.63 -7.27
CA TRP A 45 -4.01 1.19 -7.42
C TRP A 45 -4.77 1.97 -8.48
N ILE A 46 -4.54 3.29 -8.57
CA ILE A 46 -5.16 4.13 -9.60
C ILE A 46 -4.71 3.69 -11.00
N PHE A 47 -3.39 3.53 -11.23
CA PHE A 47 -2.88 3.10 -12.53
C PHE A 47 -3.32 1.68 -12.91
N LEU A 48 -3.38 0.77 -11.92
CA LEU A 48 -3.93 -0.57 -12.12
C LEU A 48 -5.41 -0.51 -12.53
N ALA A 49 -6.22 0.29 -11.85
CA ALA A 49 -7.64 0.45 -12.16
C ALA A 49 -7.86 1.07 -13.55
N ILE A 50 -7.06 2.07 -13.93
CA ILE A 50 -7.12 2.70 -15.27
C ILE A 50 -6.82 1.67 -16.37
N GLY A 51 -5.76 0.87 -16.23
CA GLY A 51 -5.42 -0.14 -17.23
C GLY A 51 -6.51 -1.20 -17.37
N SER A 52 -7.09 -1.65 -16.24
CA SER A 52 -8.20 -2.59 -16.23
C SER A 52 -9.44 -2.00 -16.91
N PHE A 53 -9.76 -0.73 -16.63
CA PHE A 53 -10.90 -0.04 -17.25
C PHE A 53 -10.76 0.07 -18.77
N ILE A 54 -9.57 0.39 -19.28
CA ILE A 54 -9.32 0.48 -20.72
C ILE A 54 -9.40 -0.90 -21.39
N ASP A 55 -8.82 -1.94 -20.80
CA ASP A 55 -8.88 -3.29 -21.35
C ASP A 55 -10.31 -3.85 -21.33
N ASN A 56 -11.09 -3.52 -20.31
CA ASN A 56 -12.51 -3.86 -20.24
C ASN A 56 -13.29 -3.21 -21.38
N GLN A 57 -13.01 -1.96 -21.73
CA GLN A 57 -13.67 -1.28 -22.84
C GLN A 57 -13.33 -1.88 -24.21
N ARG A 58 -12.12 -2.40 -24.38
CA ARG A 58 -11.68 -3.01 -25.63
C ARG A 58 -12.07 -4.48 -25.75
N GLY A 59 -12.75 -5.04 -24.73
CA GLY A 59 -13.19 -6.43 -24.69
C GLY A 59 -12.06 -7.44 -24.46
N ALA A 60 -10.86 -6.98 -24.06
CA ALA A 60 -9.72 -7.86 -23.81
C ALA A 60 -9.94 -8.80 -22.61
N THR A 61 -10.85 -8.43 -21.71
CA THR A 61 -11.25 -9.20 -20.52
C THR A 61 -12.56 -10.00 -20.72
N LEU A 62 -13.06 -10.08 -21.96
CA LEU A 62 -14.29 -10.80 -22.26
C LEU A 62 -14.10 -12.33 -22.14
N SER A 63 -12.91 -12.84 -22.45
CA SER A 63 -12.59 -14.27 -22.34
C SER A 63 -12.66 -14.78 -20.90
N SER A 64 -12.12 -14.01 -19.94
CA SER A 64 -12.17 -14.33 -18.50
C SER A 64 -13.58 -14.16 -17.89
N THR A 65 -14.46 -13.43 -18.57
CA THR A 65 -15.89 -13.33 -18.20
C THR A 65 -16.68 -14.55 -18.67
N LEU A 66 -16.31 -15.13 -19.82
CA LEU A 66 -17.00 -16.26 -20.44
C LEU A 66 -16.55 -17.62 -19.89
N ASP A 67 -15.29 -17.75 -19.47
CA ASP A 67 -14.77 -18.93 -18.78
C ASP A 67 -14.22 -18.59 -17.39
N PRO A 68 -15.09 -18.57 -16.35
CA PRO A 68 -14.68 -18.26 -14.98
C PRO A 68 -13.85 -19.38 -14.32
N ALA A 69 -13.67 -20.55 -14.96
CA ALA A 69 -12.90 -21.65 -14.39
C ALA A 69 -11.37 -21.38 -14.36
N THR A 70 -10.91 -20.37 -15.10
CA THR A 70 -9.49 -19.98 -15.19
C THR A 70 -9.09 -18.89 -14.19
N GLY A 71 -10.04 -18.29 -13.45
CA GLY A 71 -9.79 -17.24 -12.47
C GLY A 71 -9.91 -15.82 -13.04
N VAL A 72 -9.95 -14.82 -12.15
CA VAL A 72 -10.01 -13.40 -12.57
C VAL A 72 -8.61 -12.96 -13.00
N ASP A 73 -8.30 -13.06 -14.29
CA ASP A 73 -7.05 -12.57 -14.82
C ASP A 73 -6.95 -11.05 -14.65
N THR A 74 -5.86 -10.60 -14.01
CA THR A 74 -5.54 -9.17 -13.97
C THR A 74 -5.15 -8.74 -15.38
N SER A 75 -5.84 -7.73 -15.92
CA SER A 75 -5.57 -7.20 -17.26
C SER A 75 -4.08 -6.94 -17.52
N GLU A 76 -3.60 -7.33 -18.69
CA GLU A 76 -2.20 -7.16 -19.09
C GLU A 76 -1.82 -5.67 -19.18
N LEU A 77 -2.74 -4.81 -19.66
CA LEU A 77 -2.53 -3.36 -19.65
C LEU A 77 -2.47 -2.80 -18.23
N ALA A 78 -3.30 -3.31 -17.32
CA ALA A 78 -3.26 -2.95 -15.90
C ALA A 78 -1.90 -3.28 -15.28
N ARG A 79 -1.36 -4.48 -15.56
CA ARG A 79 -0.01 -4.88 -15.12
C ARG A 79 1.07 -3.97 -15.68
N LEU A 80 1.01 -3.63 -16.97
CA LEU A 80 1.95 -2.71 -17.61
C LEU A 80 1.92 -1.32 -16.95
N PHE A 81 0.73 -0.76 -16.70
CA PHE A 81 0.58 0.55 -16.06
C PHE A 81 1.03 0.54 -14.60
N ASN A 82 0.83 -0.56 -13.89
CA ASN A 82 1.35 -0.72 -12.54
C ASN A 82 2.89 -0.74 -12.54
N LEU A 83 3.53 -1.51 -13.44
CA LEU A 83 4.99 -1.50 -13.57
C LEU A 83 5.54 -0.13 -14.01
N PHE A 84 4.86 0.54 -14.94
CA PHE A 84 5.21 1.89 -15.38
C PHE A 84 5.16 2.90 -14.22
N SER A 85 4.07 2.88 -13.44
CA SER A 85 3.95 3.77 -12.28
C SER A 85 4.98 3.46 -11.19
N ALA A 86 5.32 2.18 -10.98
CA ALA A 86 6.45 1.78 -10.12
C ALA A 86 7.80 2.33 -10.61
N ALA A 87 8.09 2.22 -11.91
CA ALA A 87 9.32 2.75 -12.49
C ALA A 87 9.41 4.27 -12.36
N VAL A 88 8.32 4.99 -12.66
CA VAL A 88 8.24 6.46 -12.49
C VAL A 88 8.37 6.86 -11.02
N TYR A 89 7.72 6.13 -10.12
CA TYR A 89 7.81 6.41 -8.68
C TYR A 89 9.24 6.26 -8.16
N LEU A 90 9.93 5.17 -8.53
CA LEU A 90 11.31 4.91 -8.10
C LEU A 90 12.30 5.92 -8.68
N THR A 91 12.16 6.27 -9.97
CA THR A 91 13.06 7.23 -10.63
C THR A 91 12.92 8.65 -10.08
N ASN A 92 11.74 9.05 -9.61
CA ASN A 92 11.52 10.33 -8.94
C ASN A 92 11.93 10.33 -7.45
N GLY A 93 12.66 9.32 -6.98
CA GLY A 93 13.11 9.25 -5.60
C GLY A 93 12.05 8.78 -4.61
N GLY A 94 11.04 8.02 -5.06
CA GLY A 94 9.96 7.51 -4.21
C GLY A 94 10.44 6.74 -2.97
N LEU A 95 11.59 6.07 -3.04
CA LEU A 95 12.20 5.44 -1.84
C LEU A 95 12.63 6.46 -0.79
N ASN A 96 13.19 7.60 -1.19
CA ASN A 96 13.55 8.68 -0.26
C ASN A 96 12.29 9.28 0.36
N PHE A 97 11.23 9.45 -0.43
CA PHE A 97 9.94 9.94 0.07
C PHE A 97 9.33 9.00 1.12
N ILE A 98 9.43 7.68 0.93
CA ILE A 98 8.99 6.69 1.94
C ILE A 98 9.79 6.88 3.24
N LEU A 99 11.12 6.97 3.15
CA LEU A 99 11.98 7.11 4.33
C LEU A 99 11.73 8.41 5.10
N GLU A 100 11.42 9.50 4.41
CA GLU A 100 11.06 10.79 5.04
C GLU A 100 9.70 10.76 5.72
N THR A 101 8.76 9.97 5.19
CA THR A 101 7.39 9.87 5.70
C THR A 101 7.28 9.01 6.97
N LEU A 102 8.20 8.05 7.15
CA LEU A 102 8.31 7.15 8.32
C LEU A 102 9.15 7.77 9.46
#